data_AF-A0A1J5LPF1-F1
#
_entry.id   AF-A0A1J5LPF1-F1
#
_cell.length_a   1.000
_cell.length_b   1.000
_cell.length_c   1.000
_cell.angle_alpha   90.00
_cell.angle_beta   90.00
_cell.angle_gamma   90.00
#
_symmetry.space_group_name_H-M   'P 1'
#
loop_
_entity.id
_entity.type
_entity.pdbx_description
1 polymer ?
#
loop_
_entity_poly.entity_id
_entity_poly.type
_entity_poly.pdbx_seq_one_letter_code
_entity_poly.pdbx_strand_id
1 'polypeptide(L)' 'MSQALGLDLEEEAIAGRLAFDEISEAVLRCSRCAHPLQCAARLAQPGEGLSEAPDYCRNRDLLSYLKEGSV' A
#
# COMPACT_ATOMS: atom_id res chain seq x y z
N MET A 1 -3.12 -4.26 0.25
CA MET A 1 -2.10 -3.67 1.16
C MET A 1 -2.45 -2.24 1.50
N SER A 2 -2.57 -1.31 0.55
CA SER A 2 -2.98 0.09 0.82
C SER A 2 -4.24 0.19 1.69
N GLN A 3 -5.32 -0.50 1.29
CA GLN A 3 -6.57 -0.54 2.07
C GLN A 3 -6.38 -1.09 3.50
N ALA A 4 -5.49 -2.08 3.67
CA ALA A 4 -5.20 -2.63 4.98
C ALA A 4 -4.43 -1.65 5.88
N LEU A 5 -3.78 -0.63 5.30
CA LEU A 5 -3.16 0.49 6.02
C LEU A 5 -4.11 1.68 6.21
N GLY A 6 -5.35 1.59 5.71
CA GLY A 6 -6.32 2.68 5.70
C GLY A 6 -6.13 3.70 4.58
N LEU A 7 -5.39 3.35 3.52
CA LEU A 7 -5.11 4.25 2.39
C LEU A 7 -5.96 3.88 1.17
N ASP A 8 -6.61 4.88 0.59
CA ASP A 8 -7.28 4.80 -0.71
C ASP A 8 -6.47 5.56 -1.76
N LEU A 9 -5.78 4.83 -2.64
CA LEU A 9 -4.87 5.42 -3.62
C LEU A 9 -5.59 6.30 -4.65
N GLU A 10 -6.86 6.05 -4.93
CA GLU A 10 -7.64 6.88 -5.86
C GLU A 10 -7.94 8.23 -5.22
N GLU A 11 -8.35 8.23 -3.95
CA GLU A 11 -8.56 9.47 -3.18
C GLU A 11 -7.26 10.25 -2.99
N GLU A 12 -6.14 9.57 -2.69
CA GLU A 12 -4.81 10.19 -2.61
C GLU A 12 -4.42 10.89 -3.93
N ALA A 13 -4.82 10.31 -5.06
CA ALA A 13 -4.55 10.90 -6.37
C ALA A 13 -5.47 12.09 -6.68
N ILE A 14 -6.75 11.99 -6.32
CA ILE A 14 -7.70 13.12 -6.41
C ILE A 14 -7.25 14.28 -5.53
N ALA A 15 -6.71 13.99 -4.34
CA ALA A 15 -6.15 14.97 -3.42
C ALA A 15 -4.80 15.56 -3.88
N GLY A 16 -4.24 15.07 -5.00
CA GLY A 16 -2.97 15.54 -5.56
C GLY A 16 -1.72 15.09 -4.80
N ARG A 17 -1.86 14.14 -3.86
CA ARG A 17 -0.74 13.58 -3.09
C ARG A 17 -0.06 12.40 -3.79
N LEU A 18 -0.77 11.78 -4.73
CA LEU A 18 -0.30 10.68 -5.57
C LEU A 18 -0.55 11.01 -7.05
N ALA A 19 0.39 10.69 -7.93
CA ALA A 19 0.13 10.80 -9.36
C ALA A 19 -0.70 9.58 -9.85
N PHE A 20 -1.62 9.78 -10.80
CA PHE A 20 -2.48 8.69 -11.28
C PHE A 20 -1.69 7.53 -11.93
N ASP A 21 -0.60 7.84 -12.64
CA ASP A 21 0.32 6.86 -13.21
C ASP A 21 1.07 6.06 -12.14
N GLU A 22 1.39 6.69 -11.01
CA GLU A 22 2.04 6.04 -9.87
C GLU A 22 1.18 4.93 -9.24
N ILE A 23 -0.16 4.99 -9.37
CA ILE A 23 -1.05 3.87 -8.97
C ILE A 23 -0.73 2.62 -9.79
N SER A 24 -0.60 2.77 -11.10
CA SER A 24 -0.28 1.65 -12.01
C SER A 24 1.12 1.11 -11.72
N GLU A 25 2.09 2.00 -11.49
CA GLU A 25 3.45 1.61 -11.09
C GLU A 25 3.47 0.87 -9.75
N ALA A 26 2.69 1.29 -8.76
CA ALA A 26 2.57 0.60 -7.48
C ALA A 26 2.02 -0.83 -7.66
N VAL A 27 1.04 -1.04 -8.56
CA VAL A 27 0.53 -2.38 -8.91
C VAL A 27 1.60 -3.22 -9.60
N LEU A 28 2.36 -2.64 -10.54
CA LEU A 28 3.46 -3.33 -11.21
C LEU A 28 4.56 -3.73 -10.22
N ARG A 29 4.94 -2.86 -9.29
CA ARG A 29 5.89 -3.19 -8.20
C ARG A 29 5.35 -4.28 -7.29
N CYS A 30 4.06 -4.23 -6.95
CA CYS A 30 3.41 -5.23 -6.10
C CYS A 30 3.41 -6.62 -6.75
N SER A 31 3.07 -6.71 -8.04
CA SER A 31 3.03 -7.99 -8.77
C SER A 31 4.40 -8.66 -8.92
N ARG A 32 5.48 -7.89 -8.83
CA ARG A 32 6.88 -8.37 -8.84
C ARG A 32 7.44 -8.69 -7.44
N CYS A 33 6.61 -8.67 -6.40
CA CYS A 33 7.04 -9.05 -5.05
C CYS A 33 7.41 -10.54 -4.98
N ALA A 34 8.50 -10.88 -4.29
CA ALA A 34 8.93 -12.27 -4.09
C ALA A 34 8.11 -13.03 -3.04
N HIS A 35 7.23 -12.33 -2.30
CA HIS A 35 6.52 -12.87 -1.14
C HIS A 35 4.99 -12.76 -1.24
N PRO A 36 4.35 -13.20 -2.35
CA PRO A 36 2.90 -13.04 -2.54
C PRO A 36 2.07 -13.86 -1.53
N LEU A 37 2.53 -15.06 -1.15
CA LEU A 37 1.85 -15.90 -0.17
C LEU A 37 1.85 -15.29 1.24
N GLN A 38 2.99 -14.70 1.65
CA GLN A 38 3.08 -14.00 2.93
C GLN A 38 2.20 -12.74 2.94
N CYS A 39 2.15 -12.02 1.81
CA CYS A 39 1.26 -10.88 1.62
C CYS A 39 -0.21 -11.28 1.80
N ALA A 40 -0.66 -12.34 1.13
CA ALA A 40 -2.02 -12.84 1.24
C ALA A 40 -2.36 -13.28 2.67
N ALA A 41 -1.46 -14.02 3.34
CA ALA A 41 -1.64 -14.46 4.71
C ALA A 41 -1.70 -13.30 5.72
N ARG A 42 -0.97 -12.20 5.46
CA ARG A 42 -1.07 -10.97 6.24
C ARG A 42 -2.41 -10.26 6.01
N LEU A 43 -2.86 -10.15 4.76
CA LEU A 43 -4.13 -9.49 4.42
C LEU A 43 -5.37 -10.28 4.86
N ALA A 44 -5.25 -11.59 5.04
CA ALA A 44 -6.34 -12.45 5.48
C ALA A 44 -6.61 -12.40 6.99
N GLN A 45 -5.78 -11.73 7.78
CA GLN A 45 -5.96 -11.61 9.24
C GLN A 45 -7.09 -10.62 9.54
N PRO A 46 -8.24 -11.07 10.07
CA PRO A 46 -9.39 -10.20 10.31
C PRO A 46 -9.16 -9.30 11.53
N GLY A 47 -9.52 -8.02 11.43
CA GLY A 47 -9.69 -7.13 12.58
C GLY A 47 -8.49 -6.29 13.00
N GLU A 48 -7.29 -6.53 12.44
CA GLU A 48 -6.12 -5.72 12.71
C GLU A 48 -5.72 -4.97 11.44
N GLY A 49 -6.15 -3.71 11.33
CA GLY A 49 -5.58 -2.80 10.35
C GLY A 49 -4.07 -2.72 10.56
N LEU A 50 -3.30 -2.71 9.48
CA LEU A 50 -1.84 -2.61 9.56
C LEU A 50 -1.46 -1.17 9.94
N SER A 51 -0.57 -1.04 10.93
CA SER A 51 0.07 0.24 11.24
C SER A 51 1.12 0.59 10.18
N GLU A 52 1.83 -0.39 9.65
CA GLU A 52 2.90 -0.22 8.67
C GLU A 52 2.92 -1.35 7.64
N ALA A 53 3.46 -1.06 6.46
CA ALA A 53 3.64 -2.10 5.45
C ALA A 53 4.82 -3.00 5.86
N PRO A 54 4.71 -4.34 5.70
CA PRO A 54 5.81 -5.25 6.04
C PRO A 54 7.10 -4.95 5.24
N ASP A 55 8.25 -5.35 5.79
CA ASP A 55 9.57 -5.13 5.17
C ASP A 55 9.71 -5.70 3.75
N TYR A 56 8.95 -6.76 3.44
CA TYR A 56 8.96 -7.34 2.10
C TYR A 56 8.07 -6.60 1.09
N CYS A 57 7.25 -5.64 1.54
CA CYS A 57 6.34 -4.91 0.68
C CYS A 57 7.13 -3.97 -0.24
N ARG A 58 7.02 -4.20 -1.56
CA ARG A 58 7.68 -3.36 -2.57
C ARG A 58 7.19 -1.91 -2.61
N ASN A 59 6.02 -1.64 -2.01
CA ASN A 59 5.44 -0.30 -1.92
C ASN A 59 5.56 0.27 -0.50
N ARG A 60 6.37 -0.31 0.39
CA ARG A 60 6.47 0.13 1.79
C ARG A 60 6.71 1.63 1.90
N ASP A 61 7.74 2.13 1.23
CA ASP A 61 8.14 3.54 1.34
C ASP A 61 7.07 4.49 0.77
N LEU A 62 6.44 4.13 -0.36
CA LEU A 62 5.32 4.88 -0.93
C LEU A 62 4.14 4.95 0.04
N LEU A 63 3.77 3.81 0.63
CA LEU A 63 2.63 3.73 1.55
C LEU A 63 2.91 4.46 2.86
N SER A 64 4.15 4.43 3.36
CA SER A 64 4.56 5.21 4.52
C SER A 64 4.47 6.71 4.25
N TYR A 65 4.98 7.17 3.10
CA TYR A 65 4.88 8.57 2.69
C TYR A 65 3.43 9.06 2.65
N LEU A 66 2.53 8.29 2.03
CA LEU A 66 1.12 8.65 1.97
C LEU A 66 0.48 8.69 3.37
N LYS A 67 0.85 7.74 4.25
CA LYS A 67 0.33 7.69 5.62
C LYS A 67 0.78 8.86 6.49
N GLU A 68 1.98 9.37 6.29
CA GLU A 68 2.48 10.58 6.95
C GLU A 68 1.79 11.86 6.45
N GLY A 69 1.29 11.86 5.21
CA GLY A 69 0.56 12.99 4.62
C GLY A 69 -0.95 13.03 4.91
N SER A 70 -1.51 11.95 5.46
CA SER A 70 -2.96 11.82 5.75
C SER A 70 -3.33 12.12 7.21
N VAL A 71 -2.39 12.61 8.03
CA VAL A 71 -2.58 13.04 9.44
C VAL A 71 -2.83 14.54 9.60
#